data_AF-A0A3P6Q3R9-F1
#
_entry.id   AF-A0A3P6Q3R9-F1
#
_cell.length_a   1.000
_cell.length_b   1.000
_cell.length_c   1.000
_cell.angle_alpha   90.00
_cell.angle_beta   90.00
_cell.angle_gamma   90.00
#
_symmetry.space_group_name_H-M   'P 1'
#
loop_
_entity.id
_entity.type
_entity.pdbx_description
1 polymer ?
#
loop_
_entity_poly.entity_id
_entity_poly.type
_entity_poly.pdbx_seq_one_letter_code
_entity_poly.pdbx_strand_id
1 'polypeptide(L)'
;MSVWRKLWILLFALWFLLIISALFSRSSRQSTDSVQLQLQPDAVRIRPEVVRIKPEETGNKILPDDLLARTDSKYILYRQARHVTREIRRLAKSQLSSSGVSPSQKLSQEELLDWFARMSLLLETKLTGASRVNGQAEELIAQLDALSQSVQQKIFRLQNPPDCRRARYLVTRNDKPCGFGCRAHHLLYCLHIALTLNRTLYIDEDVKHTNFLPATGCIPPQTKGESFTSGNRDSQILHCPIIDMISSNLVPQAVPRDLAKALAPLHGAPFPWYAGQLLRYLFRLKEGEFKKSVEANLKSLRTEAPVAGYRQPIVGIHVRRTDKVGTEAAFHALSEYMVHAERFFQQKELERQIANADNHWTGDVHAPVVKSELPKRRVYVATDDPSVFQDARKQYPEYEFIGSSDRAASANVGMR
;
A
#
# COMPACT_ATOMS: atom_id res chain seq x y z
N MET A 1 0.53 48.03 26.25
CA MET A 1 0.62 46.59 26.60
C MET A 1 1.39 46.44 27.90
N SER A 2 0.80 45.79 28.92
CA SER A 2 1.41 45.57 30.23
C SER A 2 2.77 44.86 30.11
N VAL A 3 3.75 45.26 30.94
CA VAL A 3 5.09 44.66 31.05
C VAL A 3 5.00 43.14 31.22
N TRP A 4 4.00 42.67 31.97
CA TRP A 4 3.71 41.25 32.16
C TRP A 4 3.34 40.51 30.89
N ARG A 5 2.65 41.18 29.95
CA ARG A 5 2.28 40.58 28.66
C ARG A 5 3.49 40.45 27.73
N LYS A 6 4.43 41.39 27.80
CA LYS A 6 5.70 41.31 27.07
C LYS A 6 6.60 40.21 27.64
N LEU A 7 6.65 40.08 28.97
CA LEU A 7 7.41 39.01 29.64
C LEU A 7 6.87 37.62 29.28
N TRP A 8 5.54 37.46 29.24
CA TRP A 8 4.90 36.21 28.83
C TRP A 8 5.19 35.83 27.38
N ILE A 9 5.14 36.79 26.46
CA ILE A 9 5.48 36.55 25.04
C ILE A 9 6.96 36.16 24.90
N LEU A 10 7.85 36.79 25.65
CA LEU A 10 9.28 36.50 25.61
C LEU A 10 9.60 35.11 26.19
N LEU A 11 8.97 34.72 27.30
CA LEU A 11 9.09 33.39 27.89
C LEU A 11 8.52 32.31 26.98
N PHE A 12 7.39 32.57 26.32
CA PHE A 12 6.80 31.64 25.36
C PHE A 12 7.68 31.47 24.11
N ALA A 13 8.28 32.55 23.61
CA ALA A 13 9.21 32.49 22.49
C ALA A 13 10.49 31.71 22.85
N LEU A 14 11.03 31.91 24.05
CA LEU A 14 12.20 31.15 24.55
C LEU A 14 11.88 29.66 24.72
N TRP A 15 10.70 29.33 25.25
CA TRP A 15 10.24 27.94 25.38
C TRP A 15 10.06 27.28 24.02
N PHE A 16 9.49 27.99 23.04
CA PHE A 16 9.31 27.49 21.67
C PHE A 16 10.65 27.27 20.96
N LEU A 17 11.63 28.17 21.14
CA LEU A 17 12.99 28.01 20.61
C LEU A 17 13.73 26.81 21.23
N LEU A 18 13.53 26.55 22.52
CA LEU A 18 14.08 25.37 23.19
C LEU A 18 13.50 24.06 22.66
N ILE A 19 12.20 24.03 22.34
CA ILE A 19 11.55 22.86 21.70
C ILE A 19 12.10 22.62 20.29
N ILE A 20 12.29 23.67 19.49
CA ILE A 20 12.88 23.55 18.16
C ILE A 20 14.32 23.04 18.27
N SER A 21 15.12 23.57 19.19
CA SER A 21 16.48 23.08 19.46
C SER A 21 16.51 21.60 19.87
N ALA A 22 15.59 21.16 20.74
CA ALA A 22 15.44 19.76 21.14
C ALA A 22 15.02 18.83 19.99
N LEU A 23 14.18 19.32 19.06
CA LEU A 23 13.78 18.58 17.86
C LEU A 23 14.91 18.46 16.83
N PHE A 24 15.70 19.52 16.62
CA PHE A 24 16.83 19.49 15.69
C PHE A 24 18.02 18.67 16.23
N SER A 25 18.28 18.70 17.54
CA SER A 25 19.32 17.86 18.18
C SER A 25 18.97 16.37 18.22
N ARG A 26 17.69 16.01 18.15
CA ARG A 26 17.24 14.61 17.99
C ARG A 26 17.32 14.13 16.53
N SER A 27 17.22 15.05 15.57
CA SER A 27 17.33 14.76 14.14
C SER A 27 18.79 14.60 13.66
N SER A 28 19.77 15.26 14.31
CA SER A 28 21.18 15.23 13.87
C SER A 28 21.98 13.99 14.29
N ARG A 29 21.36 12.97 14.90
CA ARG A 29 22.00 11.66 15.20
C ARG A 29 21.72 10.57 14.14
N GLN A 30 21.27 10.95 12.95
CA GLN A 30 21.37 10.09 11.76
C GLN A 30 22.52 10.58 10.89
N SER A 31 23.61 9.82 10.87
CA SER A 31 24.78 10.06 10.02
C SER A 31 24.35 10.09 8.56
N THR A 32 24.47 11.26 7.94
CA THR A 32 24.54 11.37 6.49
C THR A 32 25.99 11.11 6.11
N ASP A 33 26.31 9.85 5.83
CA ASP A 33 27.54 9.55 5.10
C ASP A 33 27.38 10.04 3.66
N SER A 34 27.97 11.20 3.42
CA SER A 34 28.21 11.74 2.09
C SER A 34 29.11 10.79 1.32
N VAL A 35 28.54 9.98 0.42
CA VAL A 35 29.30 9.34 -0.65
C VAL A 35 29.67 10.42 -1.66
N GLN A 36 30.80 11.06 -1.41
CA GLN A 36 31.54 11.85 -2.39
C GLN A 36 32.09 10.86 -3.42
N LEU A 37 31.45 10.79 -4.60
CA LEU A 37 32.06 10.15 -5.77
C LEU A 37 33.22 11.05 -6.22
N GLN A 38 34.43 10.72 -5.79
CA GLN A 38 35.65 11.22 -6.42
C GLN A 38 35.71 10.68 -7.85
N LEU A 39 35.46 11.54 -8.83
CA LEU A 39 35.80 11.32 -10.22
C LEU A 39 37.32 11.45 -10.35
N GLN A 40 38.01 10.32 -10.52
CA GLN A 40 39.37 10.32 -11.08
C GLN A 40 39.29 10.54 -12.60
N PRO A 41 40.10 11.45 -13.17
CA PRO A 41 40.27 11.58 -14.61
C PRO A 41 41.29 10.54 -15.10
N ASP A 42 41.09 10.06 -16.33
CA ASP A 42 41.91 9.10 -17.10
C ASP A 42 41.60 7.62 -16.78
N ALA A 43 41.18 6.72 -17.67
CA ALA A 43 41.00 6.68 -19.12
C ALA A 43 39.93 5.59 -19.39
N VAL A 44 38.95 5.76 -20.29
CA VAL A 44 38.94 5.23 -21.67
C VAL A 44 37.98 6.11 -22.48
N ARG A 45 38.52 6.77 -23.50
CA ARG A 45 37.77 7.67 -24.39
C ARG A 45 37.09 6.85 -25.49
N ILE A 46 35.88 6.35 -25.25
CA ILE A 46 35.03 5.85 -26.35
C ILE A 46 34.42 7.08 -27.04
N ARG A 47 34.98 7.47 -28.19
CA ARG A 47 34.32 8.43 -29.08
C ARG A 47 33.04 7.75 -29.60
N PRO A 48 31.85 8.35 -29.46
CA PRO A 48 30.71 7.90 -30.24
C PRO A 48 31.02 8.27 -31.70
N GLU A 49 31.17 7.25 -32.53
CA GLU A 49 31.24 7.41 -33.98
C GLU A 49 29.92 8.04 -34.43
N VAL A 50 29.97 9.31 -34.84
CA VAL A 50 28.84 9.98 -35.46
C VAL A 50 28.64 9.31 -36.82
N VAL A 51 27.77 8.30 -36.86
CA VAL A 51 27.28 7.73 -38.12
C VAL A 51 26.48 8.84 -38.82
N ARG A 52 27.15 9.53 -39.74
CA ARG A 52 26.50 10.40 -40.72
C ARG A 52 25.66 9.50 -41.62
N ILE A 53 24.37 9.38 -41.30
CA ILE A 53 23.39 8.78 -42.20
C ILE A 53 23.34 9.68 -43.44
N LYS A 54 23.82 9.17 -44.58
CA LYS A 54 23.63 9.82 -45.87
C LYS A 54 22.12 9.87 -46.16
N PRO A 55 21.59 10.97 -46.73
CA PRO A 55 20.20 10.99 -47.14
C PRO A 55 20.07 10.06 -48.35
N GLU A 56 19.67 8.82 -48.12
CA GLU A 56 19.13 7.97 -49.17
C GLU A 56 17.77 8.53 -49.57
N GLU A 57 17.64 8.84 -50.87
CA GLU A 57 16.40 9.13 -51.57
C GLU A 57 15.42 7.97 -51.36
N THR A 58 14.68 8.02 -50.27
CA THR A 58 13.53 7.16 -50.03
C THR A 58 12.31 8.03 -50.25
N GLY A 59 11.82 7.98 -51.50
CA GLY A 59 10.56 8.60 -51.88
C GLY A 59 9.47 8.22 -50.89
N ASN A 60 8.68 9.22 -50.47
CA ASN A 60 7.42 9.16 -49.71
C ASN A 60 6.94 7.75 -49.35
N LYS A 61 7.64 7.08 -48.41
CA LYS A 61 7.03 6.02 -47.63
C LYS A 61 6.50 6.69 -46.38
N ILE A 62 5.25 7.13 -46.50
CA ILE A 62 4.39 7.40 -45.35
C ILE A 62 4.57 6.20 -44.42
N LEU A 63 5.19 6.43 -43.25
CA LEU A 63 5.26 5.42 -42.19
C LEU A 63 3.85 4.85 -42.02
N PRO A 64 3.66 3.52 -41.94
CA PRO A 64 2.32 2.96 -41.79
C PRO A 64 1.62 3.68 -40.63
N ASP A 65 0.39 4.13 -40.84
CA ASP A 65 -0.38 4.87 -39.83
C ASP A 65 -0.42 4.13 -38.48
N ASP A 66 -0.30 2.80 -38.49
CA ASP A 66 -0.27 1.93 -37.32
C ASP A 66 1.02 2.08 -36.45
N LEU A 67 2.15 2.47 -37.06
CA LEU A 67 3.42 2.73 -36.35
C LEU A 67 3.50 4.16 -35.80
N LEU A 68 2.85 5.12 -36.46
CA LEU A 68 2.70 6.49 -35.97
C LEU A 68 1.55 6.63 -34.95
N ALA A 69 0.50 5.81 -35.03
CA ALA A 69 -0.61 5.76 -34.08
C ALA A 69 -0.23 5.09 -32.74
N ARG A 70 0.88 4.34 -32.70
CA ARG A 70 1.58 3.99 -31.45
C ARG A 70 2.35 5.19 -30.86
N THR A 71 1.83 6.40 -30.99
CA THR A 71 2.15 7.49 -30.07
C THR A 71 1.96 7.00 -28.65
N ASP A 72 3.06 6.95 -27.90
CA ASP A 72 3.13 6.41 -26.55
C ASP A 72 2.20 7.19 -25.59
N SER A 73 0.96 6.69 -25.45
CA SER A 73 -0.09 7.13 -24.51
C SER A 73 0.44 7.60 -23.15
N LYS A 74 1.46 6.92 -22.62
CA LYS A 74 2.20 7.32 -21.41
C LYS A 74 2.74 8.74 -21.50
N TYR A 75 3.49 9.07 -22.55
CA TYR A 75 4.09 10.40 -22.70
C TYR A 75 3.05 11.48 -22.96
N ILE A 76 1.92 11.15 -23.61
CA ILE A 76 0.80 12.09 -23.76
C ILE A 76 0.23 12.42 -22.39
N LEU A 77 -0.09 11.41 -21.59
CA LEU A 77 -0.61 11.58 -20.23
C LEU A 77 0.38 12.35 -19.34
N TYR A 78 1.69 12.11 -19.45
CA TYR A 78 2.69 12.92 -18.74
C TYR A 78 2.75 14.39 -19.19
N ARG A 79 2.67 14.65 -20.50
CA ARG A 79 2.63 16.03 -21.01
C ARG A 79 1.38 16.76 -20.51
N GLN A 80 0.23 16.09 -20.53
CA GLN A 80 -1.02 16.62 -20.00
C GLN A 80 -0.95 16.83 -18.48
N ALA A 81 -0.39 15.89 -17.71
CA ALA A 81 -0.15 16.06 -16.27
C ALA A 81 0.72 17.30 -15.99
N ARG A 82 1.82 17.47 -16.72
CA ARG A 82 2.68 18.67 -16.63
C ARG A 82 1.92 19.95 -16.97
N HIS A 83 1.02 19.91 -17.94
CA HIS A 83 0.14 21.03 -18.27
C HIS A 83 -0.79 21.37 -17.10
N VAL A 84 -1.47 20.38 -16.52
CA VAL A 84 -2.34 20.57 -15.34
C VAL A 84 -1.56 21.19 -14.18
N THR A 85 -0.33 20.75 -13.90
CA THR A 85 0.53 21.36 -12.87
C THR A 85 0.80 22.85 -13.14
N ARG A 86 1.02 23.23 -14.40
CA ARG A 86 1.24 24.63 -14.79
C ARG A 86 -0.02 25.47 -14.60
N GLU A 87 -1.19 24.92 -14.91
CA GLU A 87 -2.48 25.58 -14.69
C GLU A 87 -2.80 25.78 -13.21
N ILE A 88 -2.55 24.77 -12.37
CA ILE A 88 -2.65 24.91 -10.91
C ILE A 88 -1.79 26.07 -10.43
N ARG A 89 -0.54 26.16 -10.90
CA ARG A 89 0.37 27.26 -10.53
C ARG A 89 -0.14 28.61 -11.03
N ARG A 90 -0.66 28.70 -12.25
CA ARG A 90 -1.22 29.94 -12.82
C ARG A 90 -2.43 30.41 -12.03
N LEU A 91 -3.36 29.51 -11.70
CA LEU A 91 -4.52 29.79 -10.87
C LEU A 91 -4.10 30.26 -9.47
N ALA A 92 -3.20 29.52 -8.81
CA ALA A 92 -2.70 29.89 -7.49
C ALA A 92 -2.05 31.28 -7.51
N LYS A 93 -1.20 31.56 -8.50
CA LYS A 93 -0.59 32.89 -8.66
C LYS A 93 -1.67 33.96 -8.87
N SER A 94 -2.64 33.71 -9.73
CA SER A 94 -3.71 34.66 -10.04
C SER A 94 -4.58 34.98 -8.83
N GLN A 95 -4.98 33.97 -8.06
CA GLN A 95 -5.99 34.08 -7.01
C GLN A 95 -5.40 34.44 -5.63
N LEU A 96 -4.18 33.96 -5.34
CA LEU A 96 -3.54 34.12 -4.03
C LEU A 96 -2.50 35.24 -3.97
N SER A 97 -2.03 35.74 -5.11
CA SER A 97 -1.11 36.89 -5.10
C SER A 97 -1.85 38.22 -4.88
N SER A 98 -1.12 39.20 -4.36
CA SER A 98 -1.61 40.57 -4.14
C SER A 98 -1.63 41.42 -5.41
N SER A 99 -1.12 40.91 -6.53
CA SER A 99 -0.83 41.70 -7.72
C SER A 99 -1.45 41.09 -8.99
N GLY A 100 -2.28 41.88 -9.67
CA GLY A 100 -2.68 41.63 -11.08
C GLY A 100 -4.11 41.15 -11.33
N VAL A 101 -4.96 41.01 -10.32
CA VAL A 101 -6.38 40.62 -10.48
C VAL A 101 -7.25 41.54 -9.64
N SER A 102 -8.32 42.10 -10.24
CA SER A 102 -9.24 42.97 -9.48
C SER A 102 -9.95 42.17 -8.38
N PRO A 103 -10.36 42.79 -7.27
CA PRO A 103 -11.14 42.11 -6.23
C PRO A 103 -12.40 41.40 -6.77
N SER A 104 -13.02 41.96 -7.81
CA SER A 104 -14.20 41.38 -8.49
C SER A 104 -13.91 40.12 -9.31
N GLN A 105 -12.65 39.82 -9.61
CA GLN A 105 -12.21 38.64 -10.35
C GLN A 105 -11.62 37.56 -9.43
N LYS A 106 -11.59 37.81 -8.12
CA LYS A 106 -11.18 36.81 -7.14
C LYS A 106 -12.31 35.83 -6.90
N LEU A 107 -11.99 34.55 -6.99
CA LEU A 107 -12.89 33.47 -6.61
C LEU A 107 -13.13 33.52 -5.10
N SER A 108 -14.30 33.06 -4.67
CA SER A 108 -14.54 32.74 -3.27
C SER A 108 -13.61 31.62 -2.81
N GLN A 109 -13.46 31.49 -1.48
CA GLN A 109 -12.66 30.42 -0.90
C GLN A 109 -13.18 29.03 -1.30
N GLU A 110 -14.50 28.85 -1.36
CA GLU A 110 -15.14 27.59 -1.73
C GLU A 110 -14.90 27.22 -3.19
N GLU A 111 -15.08 28.17 -4.11
CA GLU A 111 -14.79 27.97 -5.54
C GLU A 111 -13.31 27.67 -5.78
N LEU A 112 -12.42 28.35 -5.05
CA LEU A 112 -10.99 28.11 -5.17
C LEU A 112 -10.61 26.70 -4.70
N LEU A 113 -11.20 26.22 -3.60
CA LEU A 113 -11.01 24.86 -3.10
C LEU A 113 -11.55 23.82 -4.08
N ASP A 114 -12.75 24.01 -4.64
CA ASP A 114 -13.32 23.14 -5.68
C ASP A 114 -12.42 23.06 -6.92
N TRP A 115 -11.91 24.19 -7.39
CA TRP A 115 -10.96 24.23 -8.51
C TRP A 115 -9.69 23.43 -8.22
N PHE A 116 -9.08 23.63 -7.06
CA PHE A 116 -7.88 22.88 -6.70
C PHE A 116 -8.16 21.38 -6.54
N ALA A 117 -9.31 21.00 -5.98
CA ALA A 117 -9.72 19.60 -5.83
C ALA A 117 -9.95 18.91 -7.18
N ARG A 118 -10.56 19.58 -8.15
CA ARG A 118 -10.76 19.04 -9.52
C ARG A 118 -9.44 18.94 -10.28
N MET A 119 -8.59 19.95 -10.17
CA MET A 119 -7.29 19.96 -10.86
C MET A 119 -6.33 18.92 -10.29
N SER A 120 -6.32 18.73 -8.96
CA SER A 120 -5.57 17.64 -8.35
C SER A 120 -6.11 16.28 -8.78
N LEU A 121 -7.43 16.13 -8.92
CA LEU A 121 -8.03 14.88 -9.39
C LEU A 121 -7.56 14.54 -10.79
N LEU A 122 -7.64 15.52 -11.68
CA LEU A 122 -7.22 15.36 -13.06
C LEU A 122 -5.72 15.02 -13.16
N LEU A 123 -4.90 15.67 -12.34
CA LEU A 123 -3.46 15.38 -12.28
C LEU A 123 -3.20 13.94 -11.82
N GLU A 124 -3.79 13.54 -10.70
CA GLU A 124 -3.68 12.20 -10.13
C GLU A 124 -4.14 11.13 -11.13
N THR A 125 -5.31 11.31 -11.74
CA THR A 125 -5.84 10.40 -12.76
C THR A 125 -4.87 10.23 -13.94
N LYS A 126 -4.32 11.33 -14.47
CA LYS A 126 -3.39 11.25 -15.61
C LYS A 126 -2.07 10.59 -15.25
N LEU A 127 -1.53 10.86 -14.05
CA LEU A 127 -0.31 10.20 -13.57
C LEU A 127 -0.53 8.69 -13.39
N THR A 128 -1.64 8.30 -12.76
CA THR A 128 -2.04 6.89 -12.60
C THR A 128 -2.29 6.20 -13.94
N GLY A 129 -2.81 6.91 -14.93
CA GLY A 129 -2.94 6.39 -16.29
C GLY A 129 -1.59 6.16 -16.95
N ALA A 130 -0.68 7.15 -16.86
CA ALA A 130 0.63 7.07 -17.45
C ALA A 130 1.46 5.87 -16.94
N SER A 131 1.22 5.41 -15.70
CA SER A 131 1.87 4.21 -15.15
C SER A 131 1.19 2.89 -15.54
N ARG A 132 0.05 2.91 -16.23
CA ARG A 132 -0.76 1.70 -16.54
C ARG A 132 -0.92 1.43 -18.03
N VAL A 133 -1.08 2.47 -18.84
CA VAL A 133 -1.27 2.37 -20.29
C VAL A 133 -0.07 1.72 -20.99
N ASN A 134 -0.26 1.33 -22.25
CA ASN A 134 0.75 0.71 -23.10
C ASN A 134 1.32 -0.59 -22.53
N GLY A 135 0.49 -1.38 -21.86
CA GLY A 135 0.87 -2.68 -21.29
C GLY A 135 1.67 -2.59 -19.98
N GLN A 136 1.97 -1.40 -19.48
CA GLN A 136 2.79 -1.24 -18.26
C GLN A 136 2.13 -1.87 -17.02
N ALA A 137 0.80 -1.79 -16.90
CA ALA A 137 0.10 -2.44 -15.79
C ALA A 137 0.25 -3.97 -15.84
N GLU A 138 0.10 -4.57 -17.03
CA GLU A 138 0.24 -6.01 -17.23
C GLU A 138 1.66 -6.48 -16.96
N GLU A 139 2.66 -5.76 -17.47
CA GLU A 139 4.08 -6.04 -17.24
C GLU A 139 4.42 -5.96 -15.74
N LEU A 140 3.95 -4.92 -15.04
CA LEU A 140 4.16 -4.77 -13.61
C LEU A 140 3.57 -5.95 -12.81
N ILE A 141 2.34 -6.37 -13.14
CA ILE A 141 1.67 -7.51 -12.49
C ILE A 141 2.50 -8.79 -12.72
N ALA A 142 2.90 -9.05 -13.97
CA ALA A 142 3.67 -10.24 -14.30
C ALA A 142 5.00 -10.31 -13.54
N GLN A 143 5.72 -9.19 -13.42
CA GLN A 143 6.98 -9.13 -12.67
C GLN A 143 6.77 -9.34 -11.15
N LEU A 144 5.74 -8.71 -10.57
CA LEU A 144 5.40 -8.91 -9.16
C LEU A 144 4.94 -10.34 -8.87
N ASP A 145 4.20 -10.98 -9.79
CA ASP A 145 3.78 -12.37 -9.67
C ASP A 145 4.95 -13.34 -9.73
N ALA A 146 5.92 -13.11 -10.63
CA ALA A 146 7.15 -13.90 -10.69
C ALA A 146 7.94 -13.82 -9.37
N LEU A 147 8.06 -12.62 -8.78
CA LEU A 147 8.68 -12.45 -7.47
C LEU A 147 7.88 -13.13 -6.36
N SER A 148 6.55 -13.04 -6.39
CA SER A 148 5.69 -13.71 -5.43
C SER A 148 5.90 -15.23 -5.47
N GLN A 149 5.92 -15.84 -6.66
CA GLN A 149 6.17 -17.27 -6.83
C GLN A 149 7.52 -17.70 -6.24
N SER A 150 8.59 -16.94 -6.52
CA SER A 150 9.92 -17.19 -5.97
C SER A 150 9.93 -17.16 -4.43
N VAL A 151 9.32 -16.13 -3.83
CA VAL A 151 9.21 -16.02 -2.37
C VAL A 151 8.38 -17.16 -1.78
N GLN A 152 7.21 -17.47 -2.36
CA GLN A 152 6.36 -18.57 -1.89
C GLN A 152 7.07 -19.92 -1.98
N GLN A 153 7.84 -20.17 -3.05
CA GLN A 153 8.61 -21.39 -3.20
C GLN A 153 9.73 -21.50 -2.15
N LYS A 154 10.41 -20.39 -1.83
CA LYS A 154 11.43 -20.34 -0.78
C LYS A 154 10.83 -20.66 0.59
N ILE A 155 9.68 -20.05 0.92
CA ILE A 155 8.96 -20.33 2.18
C ILE A 155 8.55 -21.80 2.22
N PHE A 156 7.93 -22.31 1.15
CA PHE A 156 7.46 -23.69 1.08
C PHE A 156 8.60 -24.70 1.28
N ARG A 157 9.75 -24.51 0.61
CA ARG A 157 10.91 -25.40 0.77
C ARG A 157 11.46 -25.39 2.19
N LEU A 158 11.59 -24.21 2.81
CA LEU A 158 12.07 -24.09 4.19
C LEU A 158 11.12 -24.75 5.19
N GLN A 159 9.82 -24.63 4.95
CA GLN A 159 8.79 -25.15 5.83
C GLN A 159 8.52 -26.65 5.65
N ASN A 160 9.04 -27.28 4.60
CA ASN A 160 8.86 -28.70 4.31
C ASN A 160 10.22 -29.37 4.06
N PRO A 161 11.08 -29.46 5.11
CA PRO A 161 12.36 -30.13 4.99
C PRO A 161 12.18 -31.63 4.70
N PRO A 162 13.10 -32.26 3.94
CA PRO A 162 12.99 -33.68 3.59
C PRO A 162 13.12 -34.62 4.79
N ASP A 163 13.86 -34.19 5.83
CA ASP A 163 14.03 -34.94 7.07
C ASP A 163 13.72 -34.04 8.28
N CYS A 164 12.52 -34.22 8.86
CA CYS A 164 12.09 -33.47 10.03
C CYS A 164 13.00 -33.70 11.26
N ARG A 165 13.69 -34.84 11.37
CA ARG A 165 14.56 -35.14 12.52
C ARG A 165 15.84 -34.32 12.49
N ARG A 166 16.33 -33.96 11.30
CA ARG A 166 17.55 -33.18 11.09
C ARG A 166 17.29 -31.70 10.85
N ALA A 167 16.04 -31.32 10.63
CA ALA A 167 15.66 -29.92 10.46
C ALA A 167 15.99 -29.09 11.70
N ARG A 168 16.33 -27.82 11.48
CA ARG A 168 16.49 -26.82 12.53
C ARG A 168 15.21 -26.01 12.63
N TYR A 169 14.75 -25.75 13.84
CA TYR A 169 13.46 -25.14 14.11
C TYR A 169 13.59 -23.76 14.74
N LEU A 170 12.61 -22.91 14.44
CA LEU A 170 12.24 -21.76 15.24
C LEU A 170 10.81 -22.00 15.74
N VAL A 171 10.64 -22.06 17.06
CA VAL A 171 9.37 -22.36 17.71
C VAL A 171 8.77 -21.07 18.26
N THR A 172 7.47 -20.88 18.08
CA THR A 172 6.70 -19.80 18.71
C THR A 172 5.38 -20.34 19.22
N ARG A 173 4.83 -19.69 20.25
CA ARG A 173 3.44 -19.87 20.67
C ARG A 173 2.55 -18.78 20.09
N ASN A 174 1.25 -19.06 20.02
CA ASN A 174 0.22 -18.13 19.56
C ASN A 174 -0.67 -17.62 20.72
N ASP A 175 -0.06 -17.40 21.88
CA ASP A 175 -0.69 -17.07 23.16
C ASP A 175 -0.45 -15.62 23.61
N LYS A 176 0.12 -14.75 22.75
CA LYS A 176 0.27 -13.32 23.06
C LYS A 176 -1.10 -12.73 23.44
N PRO A 177 -1.25 -12.07 24.60
CA PRO A 177 -2.53 -11.60 25.13
C PRO A 177 -3.01 -10.35 24.36
N CYS A 178 -3.40 -10.53 23.10
CA CYS A 178 -3.92 -9.47 22.23
C CYS A 178 -4.84 -10.05 21.14
N GLY A 179 -5.53 -9.17 20.42
CA GLY A 179 -6.47 -9.54 19.34
C GLY A 179 -5.79 -10.24 18.15
N PHE A 180 -6.63 -10.81 17.27
CA PHE A 180 -6.19 -11.59 16.09
C PHE A 180 -5.11 -10.89 15.25
N GLY A 181 -5.29 -9.61 14.90
CA GLY A 181 -4.32 -8.87 14.08
C GLY A 181 -2.94 -8.72 14.74
N CYS A 182 -2.90 -8.53 16.06
CA CYS A 182 -1.64 -8.46 16.80
C CYS A 182 -0.91 -9.83 16.82
N ARG A 183 -1.66 -10.91 17.02
CA ARG A 183 -1.12 -12.28 16.93
C ARG A 183 -0.64 -12.62 15.51
N ALA A 184 -1.39 -12.22 14.48
CA ALA A 184 -0.99 -12.36 13.09
C ALA A 184 0.36 -11.68 12.79
N HIS A 185 0.58 -10.46 13.31
CA HIS A 185 1.85 -9.77 13.16
C HIS A 185 2.99 -10.44 13.93
N HIS A 186 2.73 -11.05 15.08
CA HIS A 186 3.72 -11.87 15.79
C HIS A 186 4.16 -13.08 14.96
N LEU A 187 3.21 -13.81 14.37
CA LEU A 187 3.51 -14.96 13.50
C LEU A 187 4.26 -14.55 12.22
N LEU A 188 3.87 -13.43 11.60
CA LEU A 188 4.57 -12.84 10.46
C LEU A 188 6.03 -12.56 10.80
N TYR A 189 6.24 -11.91 11.94
CA TYR A 189 7.55 -11.58 12.47
C TYR A 189 8.39 -12.86 12.70
N CYS A 190 7.85 -13.87 13.38
CA CYS A 190 8.56 -15.13 13.59
C CYS A 190 8.86 -15.88 12.29
N LEU A 191 7.96 -15.84 11.29
CA LEU A 191 8.24 -16.42 9.97
C LEU A 191 9.38 -15.68 9.25
N HIS A 192 9.45 -14.36 9.37
CA HIS A 192 10.57 -13.59 8.84
C HIS A 192 11.91 -13.98 9.49
N ILE A 193 11.93 -14.13 10.82
CA ILE A 193 13.13 -14.60 11.54
C ILE A 193 13.50 -16.02 11.12
N ALA A 194 12.52 -16.92 11.01
CA ALA A 194 12.72 -18.30 10.56
C ALA A 194 13.39 -18.34 9.18
N LEU A 195 12.91 -17.55 8.23
CA LEU A 195 13.51 -17.40 6.90
C LEU A 195 14.94 -16.88 6.95
N THR A 196 15.20 -15.90 7.82
CA THR A 196 16.52 -15.28 7.96
C THR A 196 17.54 -16.24 8.57
N LEU A 197 17.11 -17.05 9.54
CA LEU A 197 17.96 -18.03 10.23
C LEU A 197 18.00 -19.39 9.52
N ASN A 198 17.32 -19.54 8.38
CA ASN A 198 17.16 -20.80 7.66
C ASN A 198 16.65 -21.94 8.58
N ARG A 199 15.57 -21.64 9.32
CA ARG A 199 14.92 -22.56 10.26
C ARG A 199 13.46 -22.75 9.88
N THR A 200 12.96 -23.97 10.02
CA THR A 200 11.54 -24.28 9.85
C THR A 200 10.77 -23.67 11.02
N LEU A 201 9.79 -22.80 10.74
CA LEU A 201 8.88 -22.26 11.74
C LEU A 201 7.90 -23.34 12.18
N TYR A 202 7.85 -23.60 13.47
CA TYR A 202 6.81 -24.40 14.12
C TYR A 202 5.99 -23.50 15.06
N ILE A 203 4.67 -23.56 14.92
CA ILE A 203 3.74 -22.82 15.76
C ILE A 203 3.14 -23.82 16.74
N ASP A 204 3.47 -23.64 18.01
CA ASP A 204 2.96 -24.42 19.14
C ASP A 204 1.54 -23.93 19.47
N GLU A 205 0.56 -24.41 18.71
CA GLU A 205 -0.87 -24.14 18.87
C GLU A 205 -1.70 -25.39 18.59
N ASP A 206 -2.92 -25.47 19.15
CA ASP A 206 -3.84 -26.54 18.79
C ASP A 206 -4.37 -26.32 17.37
N VAL A 207 -3.77 -27.03 16.43
CA VAL A 207 -4.10 -26.97 15.00
C VAL A 207 -5.58 -27.34 14.77
N LYS A 208 -6.26 -28.07 15.66
CA LYS A 208 -7.68 -28.43 15.48
C LYS A 208 -8.62 -27.23 15.59
N HIS A 209 -8.23 -26.19 16.32
CA HIS A 209 -9.06 -25.01 16.58
C HIS A 209 -8.82 -23.85 15.60
N THR A 210 -7.94 -24.03 14.61
CA THR A 210 -7.66 -23.03 13.58
C THR A 210 -8.28 -23.39 12.22
N ASN A 211 -8.74 -22.36 11.50
CA ASN A 211 -9.21 -22.45 10.12
C ASN A 211 -8.07 -22.48 9.09
N PHE A 212 -6.81 -22.38 9.54
CA PHE A 212 -5.62 -22.27 8.69
C PHE A 212 -4.78 -23.55 8.71
N LEU A 213 -4.13 -23.88 7.60
CA LEU A 213 -3.15 -24.95 7.51
C LEU A 213 -1.95 -24.66 8.41
N PRO A 214 -1.32 -25.69 9.01
CA PRO A 214 -0.13 -25.48 9.82
C PRO A 214 1.01 -24.88 8.98
N ALA A 215 1.89 -24.12 9.63
CA ALA A 215 3.04 -23.53 8.96
C ALA A 215 3.97 -24.61 8.36
N THR A 216 4.08 -25.77 9.01
CA THR A 216 4.87 -26.94 8.60
C THR A 216 4.13 -28.23 8.97
N GLY A 217 4.39 -29.32 8.23
CA GLY A 217 3.98 -30.67 8.62
C GLY A 217 4.97 -31.37 9.56
N CYS A 218 6.16 -30.80 9.78
CA CYS A 218 7.17 -31.37 10.67
C CYS A 218 6.92 -30.97 12.13
N ILE A 219 7.03 -31.94 13.03
CA ILE A 219 6.90 -31.71 14.48
C ILE A 219 8.31 -31.75 15.09
N PRO A 220 8.76 -30.69 15.77
CA PRO A 220 10.05 -30.68 16.44
C PRO A 220 10.07 -31.64 17.65
N PRO A 221 11.25 -32.14 18.06
CA PRO A 221 11.40 -32.86 19.32
C PRO A 221 10.91 -32.00 20.50
N GLN A 222 10.28 -32.63 21.51
CA GLN A 222 9.86 -31.95 22.73
C GLN A 222 11.05 -31.58 23.63
N THR A 223 11.84 -30.61 23.19
CA THR A 223 12.97 -30.05 23.93
C THR A 223 12.82 -28.54 24.02
N LYS A 224 13.20 -27.97 25.18
CA LYS A 224 13.09 -26.53 25.40
C LYS A 224 14.11 -25.81 24.50
N GLY A 225 13.61 -25.01 23.57
CA GLY A 225 14.45 -24.17 22.72
C GLY A 225 14.99 -22.95 23.48
N GLU A 226 16.20 -22.52 23.12
CA GLU A 226 16.80 -21.27 23.63
C GLU A 226 16.31 -20.07 22.81
N SER A 227 16.33 -18.85 23.36
CA SER A 227 15.93 -17.66 22.59
C SER A 227 16.82 -17.45 21.37
N PHE A 228 16.27 -17.07 20.21
CA PHE A 228 17.11 -16.78 19.03
C PHE A 228 18.02 -15.56 19.20
N THR A 229 17.73 -14.67 20.17
CA THR A 229 18.52 -13.46 20.43
C THR A 229 19.71 -13.70 21.35
N SER A 230 19.55 -14.55 22.36
CA SER A 230 20.53 -14.75 23.45
C SER A 230 21.04 -16.19 23.56
N GLY A 231 20.38 -17.15 22.92
CA GLY A 231 20.75 -18.56 22.91
C GLY A 231 21.88 -18.88 21.93
N ASN A 232 22.35 -20.12 22.01
CA ASN A 232 23.31 -20.67 21.07
C ASN A 232 22.66 -20.83 19.68
N ARG A 233 23.19 -20.11 18.69
CA ARG A 233 22.69 -20.11 17.32
C ARG A 233 22.79 -21.47 16.63
N ASP A 234 23.62 -22.38 17.13
CA ASP A 234 23.78 -23.73 16.59
C ASP A 234 22.78 -24.74 17.15
N SER A 235 22.04 -24.38 18.21
CA SER A 235 20.99 -25.22 18.79
C SER A 235 19.97 -25.63 17.73
N GLN A 236 19.56 -26.91 17.73
CA GLN A 236 18.58 -27.40 16.75
C GLN A 236 17.25 -26.64 16.85
N ILE A 237 16.84 -26.27 18.06
CA ILE A 237 15.60 -25.54 18.34
C ILE A 237 15.92 -24.19 18.95
N LEU A 238 15.40 -23.13 18.34
CA LEU A 238 15.35 -21.79 18.92
C LEU A 238 13.91 -21.38 19.17
N HIS A 239 13.71 -20.49 20.13
CA HIS A 239 12.43 -19.89 20.47
C HIS A 239 12.34 -18.45 19.93
N CYS A 240 11.19 -18.10 19.38
CA CYS A 240 10.85 -16.75 18.94
C CYS A 240 10.04 -16.03 20.03
N PRO A 241 10.65 -15.16 20.85
CA PRO A 241 9.91 -14.35 21.83
C PRO A 241 9.04 -13.29 21.14
N ILE A 242 8.14 -12.68 21.91
CA ILE A 242 7.37 -11.52 21.45
C ILE A 242 8.32 -10.38 21.08
N ILE A 243 7.94 -9.63 20.04
CA ILE A 243 8.77 -8.55 19.50
C ILE A 243 9.17 -7.49 20.54
N ASP A 244 8.33 -7.27 21.56
CA ASP A 244 8.53 -6.30 22.63
C ASP A 244 9.78 -6.58 23.49
N MET A 245 10.31 -7.81 23.44
CA MET A 245 11.45 -8.26 24.23
C MET A 245 12.77 -8.28 23.44
N ILE A 246 12.81 -7.71 22.24
CA ILE A 246 13.88 -7.97 21.27
C ILE A 246 14.61 -6.70 20.88
N SER A 247 15.93 -6.78 20.90
CA SER A 247 16.82 -5.81 20.24
C SER A 247 17.58 -6.52 19.12
N SER A 248 17.15 -6.31 17.88
CA SER A 248 17.72 -6.92 16.68
C SER A 248 17.44 -6.07 15.44
N ASN A 249 18.34 -6.08 14.46
CA ASN A 249 18.15 -5.47 13.15
C ASN A 249 17.29 -6.33 12.20
N LEU A 250 16.85 -7.51 12.66
CA LEU A 250 16.03 -8.46 11.89
C LEU A 250 14.52 -8.25 12.10
N VAL A 251 14.12 -7.13 12.71
CA VAL A 251 12.70 -6.81 12.93
C VAL A 251 12.15 -5.96 11.79
N PRO A 252 10.82 -5.95 11.57
CA PRO A 252 10.19 -4.99 10.67
C PRO A 252 10.73 -3.56 10.82
N GLN A 253 10.99 -2.83 9.74
CA GLN A 253 10.61 -3.11 8.34
C GLN A 253 11.70 -3.83 7.52
N ALA A 254 12.49 -4.72 8.12
CA ALA A 254 13.51 -5.48 7.41
C ALA A 254 12.96 -6.33 6.25
N VAL A 255 13.65 -6.28 5.10
CA VAL A 255 13.37 -7.07 3.88
C VAL A 255 14.69 -7.71 3.41
N PRO A 256 14.70 -8.96 2.90
CA PRO A 256 15.90 -9.54 2.30
C PRO A 256 16.50 -8.64 1.21
N ARG A 257 17.83 -8.45 1.21
CA ARG A 257 18.51 -7.46 0.36
C ARG A 257 18.30 -7.72 -1.14
N ASP A 258 18.36 -8.97 -1.54
CA ASP A 258 18.07 -9.44 -2.90
C ASP A 258 16.64 -9.07 -3.31
N LEU A 259 15.66 -9.33 -2.44
CA LEU A 259 14.27 -9.00 -2.68
C LEU A 259 14.03 -7.48 -2.71
N ALA A 260 14.65 -6.72 -1.80
CA ALA A 260 14.53 -5.27 -1.76
C ALA A 260 15.05 -4.63 -3.05
N LYS A 261 16.17 -5.11 -3.59
CA LYS A 261 16.70 -4.67 -4.89
C LYS A 261 15.73 -5.00 -6.03
N ALA A 262 15.15 -6.20 -6.03
CA ALA A 262 14.19 -6.62 -7.06
C ALA A 262 12.86 -5.84 -7.00
N LEU A 263 12.40 -5.46 -5.80
CA LEU A 263 11.16 -4.71 -5.61
C LEU A 263 11.31 -3.20 -5.82
N ALA A 264 12.51 -2.64 -5.71
CA ALA A 264 12.75 -1.20 -5.82
C ALA A 264 12.14 -0.55 -7.08
N PRO A 265 12.23 -1.14 -8.30
CA PRO A 265 11.56 -0.59 -9.47
C PRO A 265 10.06 -0.92 -9.57
N LEU A 266 9.53 -1.84 -8.76
CA LEU A 266 8.20 -2.42 -8.93
C LEU A 266 7.19 -2.00 -7.84
N HIS A 267 7.64 -1.59 -6.66
CA HIS A 267 6.74 -1.36 -5.54
C HIS A 267 7.18 -0.18 -4.67
N GLY A 268 6.28 0.79 -4.46
CA GLY A 268 6.55 1.99 -3.66
C GLY A 268 6.76 1.75 -2.17
N ALA A 269 6.41 0.56 -1.67
CA ALA A 269 6.61 0.15 -0.28
C ALA A 269 7.01 -1.34 -0.21
N PRO A 270 8.31 -1.70 -0.30
CA PRO A 270 8.74 -3.10 -0.39
C PRO A 270 8.36 -3.97 0.82
N PHE A 271 8.42 -3.42 2.04
CA PHE A 271 8.12 -4.18 3.25
C PHE A 271 6.66 -4.67 3.33
N PRO A 272 5.62 -3.82 3.13
CA PRO A 272 4.24 -4.29 3.06
C PRO A 272 4.00 -5.39 2.02
N TRP A 273 4.63 -5.31 0.85
CA TRP A 273 4.54 -6.38 -0.16
C TRP A 273 5.10 -7.70 0.38
N TYR A 274 6.30 -7.66 0.98
CA TYR A 274 6.95 -8.83 1.56
C TYR A 274 6.15 -9.41 2.74
N ALA A 275 5.67 -8.56 3.64
CA ALA A 275 4.78 -8.92 4.74
C ALA A 275 3.51 -9.63 4.22
N GLY A 276 2.94 -9.14 3.12
CA GLY A 276 1.81 -9.79 2.44
C GLY A 276 2.13 -11.21 1.95
N GLN A 277 3.35 -11.47 1.47
CA GLN A 277 3.78 -12.82 1.08
C GLN A 277 3.86 -13.77 2.28
N LEU A 278 4.36 -13.29 3.42
CA LEU A 278 4.43 -14.09 4.64
C LEU A 278 3.04 -14.42 5.18
N LEU A 279 2.14 -13.43 5.23
CA LEU A 279 0.76 -13.62 5.67
C LEU A 279 -0.01 -14.54 4.73
N ARG A 280 0.22 -14.45 3.40
CA ARG A 280 -0.35 -15.37 2.41
C ARG A 280 -0.01 -16.83 2.72
N TYR A 281 1.22 -17.11 3.15
CA TYR A 281 1.63 -18.46 3.52
C TYR A 281 1.05 -18.91 4.87
N LEU A 282 1.06 -18.03 5.88
CA LEU A 282 0.55 -18.34 7.22
C LEU A 282 -0.97 -18.57 7.24
N PHE A 283 -1.72 -17.81 6.45
CA PHE A 283 -3.18 -17.85 6.43
C PHE A 283 -3.76 -18.65 5.25
N ARG A 284 -3.07 -19.69 4.82
CA ARG A 284 -3.63 -20.68 3.88
C ARG A 284 -4.81 -21.37 4.56
N LEU A 285 -6.00 -21.24 4.00
CA LEU A 285 -7.22 -21.82 4.56
C LEU A 285 -7.23 -23.34 4.41
N LYS A 286 -7.74 -24.04 5.43
CA LYS A 286 -8.10 -25.46 5.30
C LYS A 286 -9.29 -25.62 4.37
N GLU A 287 -9.37 -26.77 3.70
CA GLU A 287 -10.61 -27.15 3.02
C GLU A 287 -11.75 -27.29 4.03
N GLY A 288 -12.96 -26.90 3.63
CA GLY A 288 -14.16 -26.98 4.46
C GLY A 288 -15.10 -25.79 4.29
N GLU A 289 -16.15 -25.74 5.12
CA GLU A 289 -17.22 -24.75 5.01
C GLU A 289 -16.73 -23.31 5.23
N PHE A 290 -15.75 -23.10 6.11
CA PHE A 290 -15.18 -21.77 6.32
C PHE A 290 -14.53 -21.22 5.05
N LYS A 291 -13.69 -22.01 4.37
CA LYS A 291 -13.05 -21.61 3.11
C LYS A 291 -14.08 -21.35 2.02
N LYS A 292 -15.06 -22.26 1.84
CA LYS A 292 -16.15 -22.08 0.88
C LYS A 292 -16.93 -20.79 1.15
N SER A 293 -17.23 -20.49 2.41
CA SER A 293 -17.92 -19.25 2.81
C SER A 293 -17.10 -18.00 2.51
N VAL A 294 -15.80 -18.00 2.80
CA VAL A 294 -14.90 -16.88 2.47
C VAL A 294 -14.83 -16.69 0.96
N GLU A 295 -14.63 -17.76 0.18
CA GLU A 295 -14.56 -17.70 -1.28
C GLU A 295 -15.87 -17.25 -1.91
N ALA A 296 -17.02 -17.70 -1.41
CA ALA A 296 -18.33 -17.25 -1.85
C ALA A 296 -18.54 -15.75 -1.57
N ASN A 297 -18.15 -15.26 -0.39
CA ASN A 297 -18.21 -13.83 -0.06
C ASN A 297 -17.26 -13.01 -0.94
N LEU A 298 -16.05 -13.49 -1.20
CA LEU A 298 -15.12 -12.82 -2.12
C LEU A 298 -15.66 -12.82 -3.55
N LYS A 299 -16.29 -13.92 -3.97
CA LYS A 299 -16.94 -14.01 -5.28
C LYS A 299 -18.10 -13.03 -5.36
N SER A 300 -18.95 -12.90 -4.34
CA SER A 300 -20.09 -11.97 -4.34
C SER A 300 -19.65 -10.51 -4.42
N LEU A 301 -18.57 -10.13 -3.72
CA LEU A 301 -17.93 -8.81 -3.83
C LEU A 301 -17.29 -8.60 -5.22
N ARG A 302 -16.87 -9.68 -5.88
CA ARG A 302 -16.22 -9.63 -7.19
C ARG A 302 -17.18 -9.82 -8.35
N THR A 303 -18.41 -10.30 -8.11
CA THR A 303 -19.47 -10.46 -9.12
C THR A 303 -20.01 -9.10 -9.48
N GLU A 304 -19.18 -8.36 -10.19
CA GLU A 304 -19.46 -8.08 -11.59
C GLU A 304 -18.41 -8.83 -12.43
N ALA A 305 -18.65 -10.12 -12.67
CA ALA A 305 -18.10 -10.75 -13.87
C ALA A 305 -18.92 -10.19 -15.05
N PRO A 306 -18.29 -10.00 -16.21
CA PRO A 306 -18.52 -8.88 -17.11
C PRO A 306 -19.97 -8.80 -17.59
N VAL A 307 -20.74 -7.86 -17.06
CA VAL A 307 -21.63 -7.15 -17.98
C VAL A 307 -20.68 -6.25 -18.78
N ALA A 308 -20.21 -6.77 -19.92
CA ALA A 308 -19.37 -6.05 -20.90
C ALA A 308 -17.94 -5.62 -20.49
N GLY A 309 -17.27 -6.32 -19.55
CA GLY A 309 -15.82 -6.14 -19.30
C GLY A 309 -15.47 -5.04 -18.28
N TYR A 310 -16.47 -4.44 -17.64
CA TYR A 310 -16.26 -3.55 -16.50
C TYR A 310 -16.37 -4.31 -15.17
N ARG A 311 -15.41 -4.09 -14.29
CA ARG A 311 -15.44 -4.56 -12.91
C ARG A 311 -15.70 -3.36 -12.01
N GLN A 312 -16.92 -3.23 -11.48
CA GLN A 312 -17.28 -2.09 -10.64
C GLN A 312 -16.35 -1.97 -9.41
N PRO A 313 -15.79 -0.78 -9.18
CA PRO A 313 -14.90 -0.54 -8.06
C PRO A 313 -15.64 -0.69 -6.73
N ILE A 314 -14.92 -1.16 -5.71
CA ILE A 314 -15.40 -1.25 -4.33
C ILE A 314 -14.34 -0.60 -3.44
N VAL A 315 -14.78 0.23 -2.48
CA VAL A 315 -13.91 0.74 -1.42
C VAL A 315 -14.12 -0.08 -0.15
N GLY A 316 -13.04 -0.53 0.48
CA GLY A 316 -13.09 -1.11 1.82
C GLY A 316 -12.87 -0.04 2.88
N ILE A 317 -13.80 0.11 3.82
CA ILE A 317 -13.68 0.97 5.01
C ILE A 317 -13.67 0.09 6.24
N HIS A 318 -12.63 0.24 7.07
CA HIS A 318 -12.59 -0.34 8.41
C HIS A 318 -12.80 0.77 9.44
N VAL A 319 -13.93 0.75 10.14
CA VAL A 319 -14.21 1.62 11.28
C VAL A 319 -13.93 0.83 12.56
N ARG A 320 -12.91 1.21 13.34
CA ARG A 320 -12.58 0.54 14.61
C ARG A 320 -12.92 1.47 15.76
N ARG A 321 -13.81 1.06 16.65
CA ARG A 321 -14.28 1.83 17.82
C ARG A 321 -13.99 1.06 19.11
N THR A 322 -15.03 0.73 19.87
CA THR A 322 -15.05 -0.02 21.15
C THR A 322 -13.78 0.18 22.01
N ASP A 323 -13.02 -0.88 22.31
CA ASP A 323 -11.84 -0.86 23.21
C ASP A 323 -10.67 0.00 22.73
N LYS A 324 -10.63 0.40 21.45
CA LYS A 324 -9.50 1.15 20.89
C LYS A 324 -9.64 2.65 21.10
N VAL A 325 -10.86 3.16 21.24
CA VAL A 325 -11.10 4.59 21.41
C VAL A 325 -10.69 5.02 22.81
N GLY A 326 -9.84 6.04 22.91
CA GLY A 326 -9.37 6.60 24.18
C GLY A 326 -8.17 5.87 24.79
N THR A 327 -7.74 4.75 24.21
CA THR A 327 -6.56 3.98 24.65
C THR A 327 -5.48 3.96 23.57
N GLU A 328 -5.83 3.51 22.37
CA GLU A 328 -4.90 3.29 21.25
C GLU A 328 -5.19 4.21 20.05
N ALA A 329 -6.43 4.70 19.93
CA ALA A 329 -6.90 5.50 18.81
C ALA A 329 -7.96 6.54 19.23
N ALA A 330 -8.20 7.51 18.35
CA ALA A 330 -9.28 8.47 18.50
C ALA A 330 -10.59 7.95 17.88
N PHE A 331 -11.71 8.53 18.29
CA PHE A 331 -12.97 8.34 17.57
C PHE A 331 -12.95 9.11 16.26
N HIS A 332 -13.35 8.44 15.18
CA HIS A 332 -13.53 9.04 13.87
C HIS A 332 -14.95 8.74 13.36
N ALA A 333 -15.68 9.77 12.95
CA ALA A 333 -17.03 9.63 12.40
C ALA A 333 -16.96 9.00 11.00
N LEU A 334 -18.04 8.32 10.56
CA LEU A 334 -18.08 7.68 9.24
C LEU A 334 -17.78 8.69 8.11
N SER A 335 -18.24 9.93 8.27
CA SER A 335 -18.07 10.98 7.28
C SER A 335 -16.61 11.28 6.95
N GLU A 336 -15.70 11.16 7.92
CA GLU A 336 -14.26 11.36 7.70
C GLU A 336 -13.68 10.30 6.74
N TYR A 337 -14.11 9.04 6.88
CA TYR A 337 -13.71 7.97 5.96
C TYR A 337 -14.32 8.17 4.57
N MET A 338 -15.57 8.62 4.51
CA MET A 338 -16.31 8.77 3.26
C MET A 338 -15.73 9.85 2.34
N VAL A 339 -15.03 10.86 2.88
CA VAL A 339 -14.28 11.83 2.06
C VAL A 339 -13.26 11.13 1.15
N HIS A 340 -12.57 10.12 1.66
CA HIS A 340 -11.61 9.34 0.88
C HIS A 340 -12.28 8.38 -0.10
N ALA A 341 -13.40 7.77 0.30
CA ALA A 341 -14.17 6.89 -0.59
C ALA A 341 -14.74 7.67 -1.79
N GLU A 342 -15.35 8.83 -1.54
CA GLU A 342 -15.86 9.74 -2.57
C GLU A 342 -14.75 10.12 -3.55
N ARG A 343 -13.59 10.53 -3.02
CA ARG A 343 -12.43 10.89 -3.85
C ARG A 343 -11.98 9.75 -4.77
N PHE A 344 -11.94 8.53 -4.25
CA PHE A 344 -11.59 7.35 -5.04
C PHE A 344 -12.61 7.08 -6.15
N PHE A 345 -13.91 7.17 -5.87
CA PHE A 345 -14.93 7.00 -6.89
C PHE A 345 -14.81 8.07 -7.98
N GLN A 346 -14.71 9.34 -7.60
CA GLN A 346 -14.50 10.44 -8.54
C GLN A 346 -13.31 10.20 -9.47
N GLN A 347 -12.21 9.65 -8.93
CA GLN A 347 -11.05 9.25 -9.74
C GLN A 347 -11.41 8.15 -10.74
N LYS A 348 -12.11 7.10 -10.32
CA LYS A 348 -12.53 6.00 -11.20
C LYS A 348 -13.52 6.44 -12.28
N GLU A 349 -14.44 7.32 -11.93
CA GLU A 349 -15.36 7.92 -12.90
C GLU A 349 -14.61 8.79 -13.92
N LEU A 350 -13.62 9.57 -13.49
CA LEU A 350 -12.79 10.37 -14.39
C LEU A 350 -11.87 9.49 -15.27
N GLU A 351 -11.27 8.43 -14.73
CA GLU A 351 -10.54 7.42 -15.51
C GLU A 351 -11.41 6.88 -16.64
N ARG A 352 -12.67 6.55 -16.34
CA ARG A 352 -13.64 6.09 -17.33
C ARG A 352 -13.98 7.13 -18.38
N GLN A 353 -14.22 8.37 -17.96
CA GLN A 353 -14.51 9.47 -18.90
C GLN A 353 -13.34 9.69 -19.86
N ILE A 354 -12.11 9.72 -19.36
CA ILE A 354 -10.91 9.86 -20.18
C ILE A 354 -10.76 8.67 -21.12
N ALA A 355 -10.91 7.44 -20.63
CA ALA A 355 -10.80 6.24 -21.48
C ALA A 355 -11.87 6.18 -22.58
N ASN A 356 -13.07 6.69 -22.32
CA ASN A 356 -14.16 6.72 -23.31
C ASN A 356 -14.07 7.90 -24.29
N ALA A 357 -13.44 9.01 -23.90
CA ALA A 357 -13.35 10.23 -24.69
C ALA A 357 -12.04 10.36 -25.48
N ASP A 358 -10.92 9.90 -24.91
CA ASP A 358 -9.58 10.05 -25.47
C ASP A 358 -9.06 8.70 -26.00
N ASN A 359 -8.63 8.67 -27.27
CA ASN A 359 -7.94 7.53 -27.86
C ASN A 359 -6.51 7.29 -27.28
N HIS A 360 -6.13 8.01 -26.22
CA HIS A 360 -4.82 7.97 -25.61
C HIS A 360 -4.77 7.15 -24.31
N TRP A 361 -5.86 6.49 -23.91
CA TRP A 361 -5.85 5.58 -22.76
C TRP A 361 -5.99 4.13 -23.24
N THR A 362 -4.90 3.60 -23.79
CA THR A 362 -4.88 2.30 -24.47
C THR A 362 -3.98 1.31 -23.73
N GLY A 363 -4.33 0.02 -23.76
CA GLY A 363 -3.49 -1.04 -23.18
C GLY A 363 -3.38 -1.01 -21.66
N ASP A 364 -4.41 -0.51 -20.96
CA ASP A 364 -4.54 -0.63 -19.50
C ASP A 364 -5.55 -1.74 -19.18
N VAL A 365 -5.07 -2.83 -18.59
CA VAL A 365 -5.89 -4.00 -18.18
C VAL A 365 -6.86 -3.71 -17.03
N HIS A 366 -6.75 -2.53 -16.41
CA HIS A 366 -7.66 -2.04 -15.39
C HIS A 366 -8.56 -0.91 -15.92
N ALA A 367 -8.46 -0.55 -17.20
CA ALA A 367 -9.30 0.48 -17.77
C ALA A 367 -10.74 0.00 -17.86
N PRO A 368 -11.70 0.87 -17.54
CA PRO A 368 -13.11 0.55 -17.70
C PRO A 368 -13.50 0.60 -19.18
N VAL A 369 -14.02 -0.50 -19.72
CA VAL A 369 -14.32 -0.66 -21.16
C VAL A 369 -15.74 -0.19 -21.53
N VAL A 370 -16.55 0.22 -20.56
CA VAL A 370 -18.01 0.31 -20.73
C VAL A 370 -18.51 1.76 -20.85
N LYS A 371 -19.36 1.98 -21.87
CA LYS A 371 -20.10 3.24 -22.14
C LYS A 371 -21.46 3.35 -21.44
N SER A 372 -21.86 2.35 -20.66
CA SER A 372 -23.16 2.31 -19.97
C SER A 372 -23.24 3.25 -18.75
N GLU A 373 -24.45 3.36 -18.20
CA GLU A 373 -24.74 4.07 -16.96
C GLU A 373 -23.81 3.65 -15.81
N LEU A 374 -23.49 4.62 -14.94
CA LEU A 374 -22.66 4.40 -13.76
C LEU A 374 -23.39 3.47 -12.80
N PRO A 375 -22.81 2.33 -12.41
CA PRO A 375 -23.42 1.51 -11.39
C PRO A 375 -23.21 2.16 -10.01
N LYS A 376 -24.03 1.76 -9.03
CA LYS A 376 -24.07 2.37 -7.69
C LYS A 376 -22.71 2.33 -7.00
N ARG A 377 -22.29 3.35 -6.25
CA ARG A 377 -20.98 3.30 -5.55
C ARG A 377 -21.02 2.31 -4.39
N ARG A 378 -20.12 1.32 -4.39
CA ARG A 378 -20.14 0.20 -3.42
C ARG A 378 -19.05 0.32 -2.35
N VAL A 379 -19.44 0.27 -1.09
CA VAL A 379 -18.52 0.37 0.06
C VAL A 379 -18.65 -0.87 0.93
N TYR A 380 -17.58 -1.64 1.06
CA TYR A 380 -17.49 -2.72 2.04
C TYR A 380 -17.10 -2.16 3.41
N VAL A 381 -17.94 -2.36 4.42
CA VAL A 381 -17.69 -1.86 5.79
C VAL A 381 -17.37 -3.02 6.72
N ALA A 382 -16.19 -2.95 7.32
CA ALA A 382 -15.80 -3.75 8.47
C ALA A 382 -15.82 -2.87 9.72
N THR A 383 -16.59 -3.27 10.73
CA THR A 383 -16.73 -2.50 11.98
C THR A 383 -17.00 -3.43 13.15
N ASP A 384 -16.59 -3.01 14.34
CA ASP A 384 -16.93 -3.58 15.64
C ASP A 384 -18.10 -2.85 16.32
N ASP A 385 -18.67 -1.86 15.64
CA ASP A 385 -19.82 -1.08 16.07
C ASP A 385 -20.96 -1.18 15.03
N PRO A 386 -22.07 -1.88 15.36
CA PRO A 386 -23.22 -2.04 14.47
C PRO A 386 -23.90 -0.72 14.06
N SER A 387 -23.80 0.33 14.88
CA SER A 387 -24.46 1.62 14.62
C SER A 387 -23.96 2.29 13.33
N VAL A 388 -22.72 1.99 12.91
CA VAL A 388 -22.12 2.49 11.66
C VAL A 388 -22.97 2.17 10.43
N PHE A 389 -23.64 1.01 10.40
CA PHE A 389 -24.52 0.65 9.29
C PHE A 389 -25.80 1.50 9.24
N GLN A 390 -26.28 1.97 10.39
CA GLN A 390 -27.41 2.91 10.44
C GLN A 390 -26.98 4.30 9.95
N ASP A 391 -25.82 4.78 10.41
CA ASP A 391 -25.24 6.05 9.95
C ASP A 391 -25.03 6.04 8.44
N ALA A 392 -24.45 4.96 7.91
CA ALA A 392 -24.20 4.76 6.49
C ALA A 392 -25.48 4.89 5.65
N ARG A 393 -26.55 4.18 6.04
CA ARG A 393 -27.84 4.23 5.32
C ARG A 393 -28.52 5.60 5.40
N LYS A 394 -28.38 6.31 6.52
CA LYS A 394 -29.01 7.62 6.73
C LYS A 394 -28.27 8.75 6.03
N GLN A 395 -26.95 8.76 6.11
CA GLN A 395 -26.10 9.87 5.64
C GLN A 395 -25.71 9.72 4.15
N TYR A 396 -25.71 8.51 3.62
CA TYR A 396 -25.22 8.19 2.27
C TYR A 396 -26.16 7.24 1.50
N PRO A 397 -27.45 7.58 1.30
CA PRO A 397 -28.43 6.71 0.64
C PRO A 397 -28.07 6.34 -0.83
N GLU A 398 -27.26 7.16 -1.48
CA GLU A 398 -26.74 6.98 -2.84
C GLU A 398 -25.66 5.89 -2.94
N TYR A 399 -25.10 5.45 -1.82
CA TYR A 399 -24.12 4.36 -1.75
C TYR A 399 -24.78 3.00 -1.47
N GLU A 400 -24.12 1.93 -1.91
CA GLU A 400 -24.42 0.56 -1.52
C GLU A 400 -23.40 0.12 -0.46
N PHE A 401 -23.85 -0.08 0.78
CA PHE A 401 -22.99 -0.56 1.86
C PHE A 401 -23.10 -2.07 2.01
N ILE A 402 -21.96 -2.76 1.88
CA ILE A 402 -21.82 -4.20 2.01
C ILE A 402 -21.17 -4.50 3.34
N GLY A 403 -21.79 -5.36 4.14
CA GLY A 403 -21.27 -5.76 5.46
C GLY A 403 -22.35 -6.48 6.26
N SER A 404 -22.03 -6.84 7.50
CA SER A 404 -22.97 -7.54 8.39
C SER A 404 -22.99 -6.88 9.76
N SER A 405 -24.18 -6.39 10.14
CA SER A 405 -24.44 -5.86 11.47
C SER A 405 -24.23 -6.93 12.54
N ASP A 406 -24.59 -8.18 12.26
CA ASP A 406 -24.42 -9.30 13.20
C ASP A 406 -22.93 -9.61 13.42
N ARG A 407 -22.12 -9.57 12.35
CA ARG A 407 -20.65 -9.71 12.49
C ARG A 407 -20.07 -8.57 13.31
N ALA A 408 -20.53 -7.35 13.13
CA ALA A 408 -20.11 -6.22 13.96
C ALA A 408 -20.50 -6.42 15.43
N ALA A 409 -21.72 -6.90 15.70
CA ALA A 409 -22.19 -7.18 17.05
C ALA A 409 -21.35 -8.28 17.73
N SER A 410 -20.99 -9.34 17.00
CA SER A 410 -20.11 -10.41 17.52
C SER A 410 -18.67 -9.96 17.80
N ALA A 411 -18.25 -8.84 17.22
CA ALA A 411 -16.92 -8.27 17.43
C ALA A 411 -16.88 -7.30 18.64
N ASN A 412 -18.03 -6.92 19.18
CA ASN A 412 -18.13 -6.05 20.34
C ASN A 412 -17.58 -6.74 21.59
N VAL A 413 -16.76 -6.01 22.34
CA VAL A 413 -16.07 -6.49 23.55
C VAL A 413 -17.05 -6.90 24.64
N GLY A 414 -18.25 -6.32 24.70
CA GLY A 414 -19.29 -6.69 25.66
C GLY A 414 -19.92 -8.07 25.42
N MET A 415 -19.66 -8.70 24.26
CA MET A 415 -20.20 -10.00 23.86
C MET A 415 -19.13 -11.10 23.78
N ARG A 416 -17.88 -10.82 24.21
CA ARG A 416 -16.73 -11.73 24.13
C ARG A 416 -16.29 -12.30 25.46
#